data_AF-A0A973A8W4-F1
#
_entry.id   AF-A0A973A8W4-F1
#
_cell.length_a   1.000
_cell.length_b   1.000
_cell.length_c   1.000
_cell.angle_alpha   90.00
_cell.angle_beta   90.00
_cell.angle_gamma   90.00
#
_symmetry.space_group_name_H-M   'P 1'
#
loop_
_entity.id
_entity.type
_entity.pdbx_description
1 polymer ?
#
loop_
_entity_poly.entity_id
_entity_poly.type
_entity_poly.pdbx_seq_one_letter_code
_entity_poly.pdbx_strand_id
1 'polypeptide(L)'
;EGFVDGEAFEGGKAEGSDIVLGSNSMIPGFEEGLLGCKAGESKDIQVTFPEGYQAPQLAGKEATFKMMINKVAEPTLPVLDAAFFEKFGTKDADLTTFRLEVLGNMEKELAAAIKSKVKNQVLDGLAETNAVEVPSALVNSEVDRMRQEAVQQFGGNQKIDPSILPAEMFTAQATKRVQLGLMVNAIVEQKKLEVDQDRVKTMIETMSSSYEDPQEIINYYYSNEQQLNQIQNLVLEDQVIDAILAGAKVSDLAMGYDDAIKPTPAPLPEEDAEATAEAADAVDTVDNDASKA
;
A
#
# COMPACT_ATOMS: atom_id res chain seq x y z
N GLU A 1 -14.68 9.75 29.32
CA GLU A 1 -13.81 9.05 30.29
C GLU A 1 -14.19 7.57 30.31
N GLY A 2 -13.22 6.67 30.27
CA GLY A 2 -13.40 5.22 30.26
C GLY A 2 -13.01 4.59 31.59
N PHE A 3 -13.79 3.60 32.02
CA PHE A 3 -13.63 2.90 33.28
C PHE A 3 -13.64 1.39 33.05
N VAL A 4 -12.73 0.66 33.69
CA VAL A 4 -12.72 -0.81 33.76
C VAL A 4 -12.85 -1.19 35.23
N ASP A 5 -13.78 -2.07 35.57
CA ASP A 5 -14.07 -2.44 36.97
C ASP A 5 -14.35 -1.25 37.91
N GLY A 6 -14.80 -0.12 37.36
CA GLY A 6 -15.08 1.12 38.09
C GLY A 6 -13.87 2.05 38.27
N GLU A 7 -12.66 1.66 37.84
CA GLU A 7 -11.45 2.49 37.87
C GLU A 7 -11.16 3.09 36.49
N ALA A 8 -10.77 4.37 36.46
CA ALA A 8 -10.35 5.03 35.22
C ALA A 8 -9.02 4.44 34.74
N PHE A 9 -8.91 4.12 33.46
CA PHE A 9 -7.70 3.55 32.88
C PHE A 9 -6.92 4.56 32.02
N GLU A 10 -5.62 4.33 31.87
CA GLU A 10 -4.73 5.19 31.08
C GLU A 10 -5.09 5.13 29.58
N GLY A 11 -5.22 6.30 28.95
CA GLY A 11 -5.72 6.41 27.57
C GLY A 11 -7.25 6.40 27.43
N GLY A 12 -8.00 6.20 28.52
CA GLY A 12 -9.46 6.26 28.54
C GLY A 12 -10.06 7.67 28.61
N LYS A 13 -9.25 8.72 28.62
CA LYS A 13 -9.69 10.11 28.69
C LYS A 13 -9.42 10.84 27.38
N ALA A 14 -10.47 11.45 26.82
CA ALA A 14 -10.44 12.28 25.65
C ALA A 14 -11.41 13.46 25.83
N GLU A 15 -11.00 14.65 25.40
CA GLU A 15 -11.83 15.87 25.44
C GLU A 15 -11.83 16.51 24.04
N GLY A 16 -13.01 16.87 23.54
CA GLY A 16 -13.17 17.55 22.24
C GLY A 16 -12.80 16.69 21.03
N SER A 17 -12.81 15.36 21.15
CA SER A 17 -12.48 14.46 20.04
C SER A 17 -13.67 14.26 19.11
N ASP A 18 -13.43 14.43 17.81
CA ASP A 18 -14.40 14.14 16.77
C ASP A 18 -14.37 12.65 16.41
N ILE A 19 -15.54 12.03 16.28
CA ILE A 19 -15.71 10.62 15.89
C ILE A 19 -16.58 10.57 14.65
N VAL A 20 -16.09 9.91 13.60
CA VAL A 20 -16.85 9.63 12.38
C VAL A 20 -17.53 8.28 12.54
N LEU A 21 -18.85 8.25 12.57
CA LEU A 21 -19.59 6.99 12.69
C LEU A 21 -19.45 6.14 11.41
N GLY A 22 -19.18 4.85 11.57
CA GLY A 22 -18.95 3.90 10.49
C GLY A 22 -17.50 3.85 9.98
N SER A 23 -16.56 4.58 10.61
CA SER A 23 -15.14 4.52 10.24
C SER A 23 -14.45 3.25 10.74
N ASN A 24 -15.05 2.56 11.73
CA ASN A 24 -14.44 1.44 12.46
C ASN A 24 -13.08 1.82 13.08
N SER A 25 -12.89 3.11 13.39
CA SER A 25 -11.65 3.57 14.03
C SER A 25 -11.66 3.32 15.55
N MET A 26 -12.84 3.08 16.12
CA MET A 26 -13.03 2.76 17.54
C MET A 26 -13.21 1.26 17.75
N ILE A 27 -13.13 0.83 19.02
CA ILE A 27 -13.41 -0.56 19.40
C ILE A 27 -14.85 -0.96 19.00
N PRO A 28 -15.07 -2.21 18.56
CA PRO A 28 -16.40 -2.70 18.20
C PRO A 28 -17.44 -2.43 19.30
N GLY A 29 -18.66 -2.07 18.92
CA GLY A 29 -19.72 -1.69 19.85
C GLY A 29 -19.69 -0.23 20.32
N PHE A 30 -18.56 0.49 20.20
CA PHE A 30 -18.46 1.87 20.67
C PHE A 30 -19.29 2.84 19.81
N GLU A 31 -19.11 2.80 18.49
CA GLU A 31 -19.83 3.66 17.56
C GLU A 31 -21.34 3.34 17.51
N GLU A 32 -21.70 2.07 17.74
CA GLU A 32 -23.09 1.61 17.81
C GLU A 32 -23.82 2.20 19.01
N GLY A 33 -23.16 2.31 20.17
CA GLY A 33 -23.75 2.92 21.37
C GLY A 33 -23.98 4.44 21.25
N LEU A 34 -23.34 5.09 20.26
CA LEU A 34 -23.54 6.50 19.92
C LEU A 34 -24.74 6.73 18.99
N LEU A 35 -25.26 5.67 18.35
CA LEU A 35 -26.37 5.80 17.41
C LEU A 35 -27.63 6.34 18.12
N GLY A 36 -28.22 7.37 17.53
CA GLY A 36 -29.44 8.02 18.04
C GLY A 36 -29.21 9.05 19.17
N CYS A 37 -27.98 9.22 19.66
CA CYS A 37 -27.66 10.25 20.64
C CYS A 37 -27.76 11.66 20.03
N LYS A 38 -28.12 12.64 20.87
CA LYS A 38 -28.23 14.05 20.45
C LYS A 38 -27.12 14.91 21.04
N ALA A 39 -26.83 16.04 20.40
CA ALA A 39 -25.94 17.05 20.97
C ALA A 39 -26.47 17.54 22.33
N GLY A 40 -25.56 17.66 23.30
CA GLY A 40 -25.83 17.98 24.71
C GLY A 40 -26.19 16.78 25.59
N GLU A 41 -26.28 15.56 25.03
CA GLU A 41 -26.61 14.36 25.80
C GLU A 41 -25.38 13.79 26.50
N SER A 42 -25.56 13.28 27.72
CA SER A 42 -24.59 12.43 28.39
C SER A 42 -25.00 10.97 28.22
N LYS A 43 -24.09 10.12 27.76
CA LYS A 43 -24.33 8.70 27.52
C LYS A 43 -23.23 7.88 28.17
N ASP A 44 -23.63 6.79 28.80
CA ASP A 44 -22.72 5.75 29.27
C ASP A 44 -22.87 4.56 28.31
N ILE A 45 -21.76 4.12 27.72
CA ILE A 45 -21.71 2.99 26.78
C ILE A 45 -20.84 1.90 27.41
N GLN A 46 -21.34 0.67 27.45
CA GLN A 46 -20.57 -0.51 27.81
C GLN A 46 -20.09 -1.21 26.55
N VAL A 47 -18.79 -1.49 26.51
CA VAL A 47 -18.13 -2.16 25.39
C VAL A 47 -17.08 -3.13 25.93
N THR A 48 -16.82 -4.19 25.18
CA THR A 48 -15.78 -5.17 25.52
C THR A 48 -14.60 -4.97 24.59
N PHE A 49 -13.40 -4.85 25.15
CA PHE A 49 -12.18 -4.79 24.35
C PHE A 49 -11.92 -6.15 23.68
N PRO A 50 -11.46 -6.17 22.41
CA PRO A 50 -11.06 -7.40 21.74
C PRO A 50 -9.96 -8.15 22.51
N GLU A 51 -9.89 -9.48 22.37
CA GLU A 51 -8.83 -10.29 23.00
C GLU A 51 -7.43 -9.94 22.50
N GLY A 52 -7.30 -9.52 21.24
CA GLY A 52 -6.02 -9.12 20.61
C GLY A 52 -5.69 -7.63 20.77
N TYR A 53 -6.25 -6.93 21.76
CA TYR A 53 -6.04 -5.49 21.91
C TYR A 53 -4.59 -5.15 22.27
N GLN A 54 -4.06 -4.06 21.70
CA GLN A 54 -2.64 -3.67 21.85
C GLN A 54 -2.20 -3.44 23.29
N ALA A 55 -3.15 -3.15 24.19
CA ALA A 55 -2.93 -3.01 25.63
C ALA A 55 -3.38 -4.29 26.36
N PRO A 56 -2.44 -5.17 26.79
CA PRO A 56 -2.77 -6.46 27.41
C PRO A 56 -3.65 -6.34 28.66
N GLN A 57 -3.55 -5.21 29.38
CA GLN A 57 -4.32 -4.93 30.58
C GLN A 57 -5.81 -4.62 30.32
N LEU A 58 -6.16 -4.28 29.07
CA LEU A 58 -7.53 -3.98 28.62
C LEU A 58 -8.12 -5.11 27.78
N ALA A 59 -7.29 -5.95 27.14
CA ALA A 59 -7.72 -7.05 26.30
C ALA A 59 -8.78 -7.95 26.97
N GLY A 60 -9.91 -8.19 26.28
CA GLY A 60 -11.02 -9.01 26.74
C GLY A 60 -11.84 -8.43 27.90
N LYS A 61 -11.51 -7.24 28.41
CA LYS A 61 -12.23 -6.64 29.54
C LYS A 61 -13.42 -5.81 29.09
N GLU A 62 -14.46 -5.80 29.91
CA GLU A 62 -15.58 -4.88 29.77
C GLU A 62 -15.21 -3.50 30.33
N ALA A 63 -15.55 -2.46 29.59
CA ALA A 63 -15.30 -1.08 29.96
C ALA A 63 -16.57 -0.24 29.78
N THR A 64 -16.79 0.68 30.72
CA THR A 64 -17.84 1.69 30.63
C THR A 64 -17.23 3.03 30.23
N PHE A 65 -17.68 3.58 29.12
CA PHE A 65 -17.31 4.92 28.66
C PHE A 65 -18.42 5.89 28.97
N LYS A 66 -18.10 6.86 29.83
CA LYS A 66 -18.96 8.01 30.11
C LYS A 66 -18.57 9.14 29.19
N MET A 67 -19.52 9.59 28.38
CA MET A 67 -19.29 10.55 27.33
C MET A 67 -20.37 11.63 27.32
N MET A 68 -19.96 12.83 26.91
CA MET A 68 -20.84 13.95 26.66
C MET A 68 -20.74 14.29 25.17
N ILE A 69 -21.88 14.20 24.48
CA ILE A 69 -21.96 14.50 23.07
C ILE A 69 -22.01 16.01 22.91
N ASN A 70 -20.89 16.65 22.57
CA ASN A 70 -20.85 18.11 22.43
C ASN A 70 -21.59 18.60 21.17
N LYS A 71 -21.38 17.91 20.05
CA LYS A 71 -21.92 18.28 18.74
C LYS A 71 -22.18 17.01 17.92
N VAL A 72 -23.26 17.03 17.15
CA VAL A 72 -23.53 16.04 16.10
C VAL A 72 -23.58 16.79 14.79
N ALA A 73 -22.87 16.29 13.78
CA ALA A 73 -22.84 16.85 12.45
C ALA A 73 -22.92 15.71 11.44
N GLU A 74 -23.53 15.98 10.28
CA GLU A 74 -23.54 15.06 9.15
C GLU A 74 -22.72 15.65 8.00
N PRO A 75 -22.01 14.81 7.22
CA PRO A 75 -21.36 15.28 6.01
C PRO A 75 -22.43 15.72 5.01
N THR A 76 -22.35 16.97 4.56
CA THR A 76 -23.21 17.48 3.49
C THR A 76 -22.41 17.48 2.19
N LEU A 77 -23.00 16.90 1.14
CA LEU A 77 -22.36 16.91 -0.17
C LEU A 77 -22.26 18.35 -0.65
N PRO A 78 -21.06 18.80 -1.05
CA PRO A 78 -20.89 20.14 -1.59
C PRO A 78 -21.62 20.26 -2.92
N VAL A 79 -22.03 21.49 -3.25
CA VAL A 79 -22.51 21.80 -4.59
C VAL A 79 -21.33 21.69 -5.56
N LEU A 80 -21.51 20.97 -6.67
CA LEU A 80 -20.50 20.83 -7.71
C LEU A 80 -20.54 22.05 -8.63
N ASP A 81 -20.00 23.16 -8.16
CA ASP A 81 -19.90 24.44 -8.87
C ASP A 81 -18.44 24.86 -9.09
N ALA A 82 -18.24 25.99 -9.78
CA ALA A 82 -16.91 26.52 -10.07
C ALA A 82 -16.06 26.73 -8.80
N ALA A 83 -16.66 27.15 -7.68
CA ALA A 83 -15.93 27.34 -6.43
C ALA A 83 -15.48 26.01 -5.80
N PHE A 84 -16.20 24.91 -6.05
CA PHE A 84 -15.75 23.57 -5.70
C PHE A 84 -14.61 23.11 -6.61
N PHE A 85 -14.73 23.27 -7.92
CA PHE A 85 -13.71 22.83 -8.89
C PHE A 85 -12.38 23.58 -8.75
N GLU A 86 -12.42 24.88 -8.43
CA GLU A 86 -11.23 25.68 -8.15
C GLU A 86 -10.37 25.11 -7.02
N LYS A 87 -10.97 24.42 -6.03
CA LYS A 87 -10.24 23.78 -4.93
C LYS A 87 -9.40 22.58 -5.39
N PHE A 88 -9.72 22.01 -6.55
CA PHE A 88 -8.98 20.92 -7.18
C PHE A 88 -8.02 21.42 -8.26
N GLY A 89 -7.84 22.74 -8.40
CA GLY A 89 -6.95 23.34 -9.38
C GLY A 89 -7.59 23.55 -10.76
N THR A 90 -8.83 23.12 -10.97
CA THR A 90 -9.55 23.28 -12.23
C THR A 90 -10.27 24.63 -12.29
N LYS A 91 -9.63 25.64 -12.87
CA LYS A 91 -10.21 26.98 -13.04
C LYS A 91 -11.25 27.01 -14.16
N ASP A 92 -12.32 27.77 -13.94
CA ASP A 92 -13.37 28.05 -14.93
C ASP A 92 -14.00 26.80 -15.59
N ALA A 93 -13.98 25.66 -14.90
CA ALA A 93 -14.55 24.41 -15.42
C ALA A 93 -16.04 24.28 -15.11
N ASP A 94 -16.75 23.61 -16.01
CA ASP A 94 -18.07 23.08 -15.75
C ASP A 94 -17.97 21.63 -15.25
N LEU A 95 -19.11 21.06 -14.82
CA LEU A 95 -19.18 19.69 -14.34
C LEU A 95 -18.68 18.67 -15.37
N THR A 96 -18.87 18.94 -16.67
CA THR A 96 -18.42 18.06 -17.76
C THR A 96 -16.90 18.03 -17.82
N THR A 97 -16.26 19.19 -17.82
CA THR A 97 -14.80 19.34 -17.84
C THR A 97 -14.18 18.72 -16.60
N PHE A 98 -14.74 18.97 -15.42
CA PHE A 98 -14.28 18.37 -14.17
C PHE A 98 -14.36 16.83 -14.20
N ARG A 99 -15.46 16.26 -14.72
CA ARG A 99 -15.59 14.80 -14.87
C ARG A 99 -14.58 14.20 -15.84
N LEU A 100 -14.28 14.89 -16.94
CA LEU A 100 -13.27 14.43 -17.91
C LEU A 100 -11.87 14.45 -17.30
N GLU A 101 -11.56 15.45 -16.48
CA GLU A 101 -10.28 15.52 -15.78
C GLU A 101 -10.14 14.40 -14.74
N VAL A 102 -11.19 14.17 -13.92
CA VAL A 102 -11.23 13.05 -12.98
C VAL A 102 -11.08 11.72 -13.72
N LEU A 103 -11.80 11.53 -14.84
CA LEU A 103 -11.68 10.33 -15.66
C LEU A 103 -10.25 10.15 -16.20
N GLY A 104 -9.63 11.20 -16.73
CA GLY A 104 -8.25 11.13 -17.22
C GLY A 104 -7.24 10.79 -16.13
N ASN A 105 -7.47 11.24 -14.89
CA ASN A 105 -6.65 10.86 -13.75
C ASN A 105 -6.85 9.38 -13.37
N MET A 106 -8.11 8.92 -13.35
CA MET A 106 -8.43 7.51 -13.11
C MET A 106 -7.85 6.59 -14.19
N GLU A 107 -7.88 6.98 -15.46
CA GLU A 107 -7.29 6.22 -16.57
C GLU A 107 -5.76 6.11 -16.43
N LYS A 108 -5.08 7.19 -16.03
CA LYS A 108 -3.64 7.17 -15.74
C LYS A 108 -3.30 6.26 -14.57
N GLU A 109 -4.07 6.35 -13.48
CA GLU A 109 -3.90 5.49 -12.30
C GLU A 109 -4.10 4.01 -12.67
N LEU A 110 -5.17 3.70 -13.40
CA LEU A 110 -5.47 2.35 -13.88
C LEU A 110 -4.37 1.81 -14.79
N ALA A 111 -3.90 2.60 -15.75
CA ALA A 111 -2.82 2.19 -16.66
C ALA A 111 -1.52 1.90 -15.91
N ALA A 112 -1.17 2.73 -14.92
CA ALA A 112 -0.01 2.51 -14.06
C ALA A 112 -0.16 1.25 -13.20
N ALA A 113 -1.34 1.04 -12.61
CA ALA A 113 -1.63 -0.14 -11.79
C ALA A 113 -1.57 -1.44 -12.60
N ILE A 114 -2.21 -1.49 -13.77
CA ILE A 114 -2.15 -2.66 -14.66
C ILE A 114 -0.72 -2.93 -15.10
N LYS A 115 0.02 -1.89 -15.53
CA LYS A 115 1.43 -2.03 -15.94
C LYS A 115 2.28 -2.60 -14.80
N SER A 116 2.10 -2.09 -13.58
CA SER A 116 2.81 -2.59 -12.39
C SER A 116 2.46 -4.04 -12.07
N LYS A 117 1.18 -4.42 -12.13
CA LYS A 117 0.73 -5.80 -11.89
C LYS A 117 1.32 -6.77 -12.92
N VAL A 118 1.24 -6.44 -14.20
CA VAL A 118 1.79 -7.26 -15.29
C VAL A 118 3.31 -7.36 -15.16
N LYS A 119 3.99 -6.25 -14.89
CA LYS A 119 5.44 -6.21 -14.61
C LYS A 119 5.81 -7.16 -13.48
N ASN A 120 5.12 -7.08 -12.34
CA ASN A 120 5.40 -7.96 -11.20
C ASN A 120 5.16 -9.43 -11.55
N GLN A 121 4.06 -9.76 -12.24
CA GLN A 121 3.81 -11.14 -12.69
C GLN A 121 4.91 -11.68 -13.60
N VAL A 122 5.42 -10.85 -14.52
CA VAL A 122 6.52 -11.25 -15.41
C VAL A 122 7.80 -11.47 -14.62
N LEU A 123 8.16 -10.57 -13.71
CA LEU A 123 9.38 -10.68 -12.90
C LEU A 123 9.30 -11.86 -11.93
N ASP A 124 8.19 -12.01 -11.22
CA ASP A 124 7.97 -13.13 -10.30
C ASP A 124 8.02 -14.46 -11.03
N GLY A 125 7.31 -14.59 -12.16
CA GLY A 125 7.37 -15.78 -13.00
C GLY A 125 8.79 -16.06 -13.53
N LEU A 126 9.57 -15.02 -13.86
CA LEU A 126 10.96 -15.18 -14.30
C LEU A 126 11.85 -15.74 -13.18
N ALA A 127 11.70 -15.23 -11.96
CA ALA A 127 12.45 -15.69 -10.79
C ALA A 127 12.06 -17.13 -10.39
N GLU A 128 10.77 -17.46 -10.41
CA GLU A 128 10.24 -18.78 -10.03
C GLU A 128 10.62 -19.88 -11.02
N THR A 129 10.58 -19.57 -12.32
CA THR A 129 10.89 -20.56 -13.37
C THR A 129 12.38 -20.79 -13.58
N ASN A 130 13.24 -19.91 -13.05
CA ASN A 130 14.68 -19.97 -13.26
C ASN A 130 15.43 -19.82 -11.93
N ALA A 131 15.68 -20.94 -11.25
CA ALA A 131 16.58 -20.96 -10.11
C ALA A 131 18.02 -20.68 -10.57
N VAL A 132 18.57 -19.52 -10.21
CA VAL A 132 19.95 -19.13 -10.52
C VAL A 132 20.67 -18.87 -9.21
N GLU A 133 21.83 -19.51 -9.03
CA GLU A 133 22.69 -19.21 -7.91
C GLU A 133 23.27 -17.79 -8.06
N VAL A 134 22.94 -16.93 -7.10
CA VAL A 134 23.46 -15.56 -7.06
C VAL A 134 24.74 -15.49 -6.24
N PRO A 135 25.80 -14.82 -6.71
CA PRO A 135 27.01 -14.60 -5.92
C PRO A 135 26.70 -13.87 -4.61
N SER A 136 27.15 -14.43 -3.48
CA SER A 136 26.92 -13.84 -2.14
C SER A 136 27.47 -12.41 -2.02
N ALA A 137 28.54 -12.08 -2.74
CA ALA A 137 29.06 -10.72 -2.81
C ALA A 137 28.05 -9.71 -3.38
N LEU A 138 27.28 -10.09 -4.41
CA LEU A 138 26.25 -9.23 -4.99
C LEU A 138 25.06 -9.09 -4.04
N VAL A 139 24.65 -10.19 -3.39
CA VAL A 139 23.58 -10.17 -2.38
C VAL A 139 23.96 -9.25 -1.21
N ASN A 140 25.18 -9.38 -0.68
CA ASN A 140 25.65 -8.54 0.42
C ASN A 140 25.68 -7.05 0.03
N SER A 141 26.15 -6.74 -1.19
CA SER A 141 26.13 -5.35 -1.69
C SER A 141 24.71 -4.79 -1.81
N GLU A 142 23.75 -5.60 -2.24
CA GLU A 142 22.35 -5.18 -2.35
C GLU A 142 21.71 -5.03 -0.97
N VAL A 143 22.02 -5.92 -0.03
CA VAL A 143 21.60 -5.79 1.38
C VAL A 143 22.11 -4.47 1.96
N ASP A 144 23.39 -4.13 1.75
CA ASP A 144 23.97 -2.88 2.28
C ASP A 144 23.28 -1.65 1.66
N ARG A 145 22.97 -1.69 0.36
CA ARG A 145 22.20 -0.65 -0.33
C ARG A 145 20.81 -0.49 0.28
N MET A 146 20.11 -1.59 0.52
CA MET A 146 18.76 -1.59 1.11
C MET A 146 18.76 -1.07 2.55
N ARG A 147 19.79 -1.38 3.34
CA ARG A 147 19.95 -0.81 4.69
C ARG A 147 20.15 0.70 4.63
N GLN A 148 20.94 1.19 3.69
CA GLN A 148 21.14 2.64 3.50
C GLN A 148 19.83 3.33 3.10
N GLU A 149 19.04 2.75 2.20
CA GLU A 149 17.72 3.25 1.82
C GLU A 149 16.77 3.29 3.01
N ALA A 150 16.71 2.22 3.79
CA ALA A 150 15.86 2.14 4.99
C ALA A 150 16.25 3.22 6.01
N VAL A 151 17.54 3.38 6.30
CA VAL A 151 18.02 4.44 7.21
C VAL A 151 17.67 5.84 6.69
N GLN A 152 17.78 6.09 5.38
CA GLN A 152 17.40 7.39 4.82
C GLN A 152 15.90 7.66 4.98
N GLN A 153 15.06 6.64 4.87
CA GLN A 153 13.60 6.75 5.05
C GLN A 153 13.20 6.95 6.52
N PHE A 154 13.85 6.26 7.46
CA PHE A 154 13.51 6.30 8.89
C PHE A 154 14.24 7.42 9.69
N GLY A 155 15.45 7.77 9.29
CA GLY A 155 16.42 8.47 10.13
C GLY A 155 16.77 9.89 9.69
N GLY A 156 15.93 10.56 8.89
CA GLY A 156 16.19 11.87 8.27
C GLY A 156 17.24 12.75 8.99
N ASN A 157 18.28 13.18 8.26
CA ASN A 157 19.45 13.94 8.73
C ASN A 157 20.26 13.39 9.93
N GLN A 158 19.85 12.31 10.59
CA GLN A 158 20.66 11.63 11.60
C GLN A 158 21.55 10.58 10.93
N LYS A 159 22.85 10.61 11.22
CA LYS A 159 23.82 9.60 10.78
C LYS A 159 23.63 8.31 11.57
N ILE A 160 22.52 7.62 11.36
CA ILE A 160 22.32 6.26 11.85
C ILE A 160 23.23 5.33 11.03
N ASP A 161 23.96 4.44 11.69
CA ASP A 161 24.75 3.42 11.01
C ASP A 161 23.79 2.38 10.40
N PRO A 162 23.78 2.16 9.07
CA PRO A 162 22.94 1.16 8.43
C PRO A 162 23.12 -0.26 8.97
N SER A 163 24.27 -0.55 9.58
CA SER A 163 24.59 -1.85 10.16
C SER A 163 23.75 -2.20 11.39
N ILE A 164 23.00 -1.25 11.97
CA ILE A 164 22.08 -1.55 13.07
C ILE A 164 20.89 -2.41 12.62
N LEU A 165 20.56 -2.37 11.32
CA LEU A 165 19.48 -3.16 10.75
C LEU A 165 20.04 -4.55 10.41
N PRO A 166 19.46 -5.64 10.96
CA PRO A 166 19.92 -7.00 10.68
C PRO A 166 19.90 -7.32 9.19
N ALA A 167 20.95 -7.99 8.71
CA ALA A 167 21.08 -8.37 7.30
C ALA A 167 19.93 -9.27 6.85
N GLU A 168 19.53 -10.18 7.74
CA GLU A 168 18.50 -11.21 7.56
C GLU A 168 17.15 -10.60 7.16
N MET A 169 16.86 -9.37 7.59
CA MET A 169 15.65 -8.64 7.18
C MET A 169 15.61 -8.32 5.69
N PHE A 170 16.76 -8.23 5.02
CA PHE A 170 16.89 -7.83 3.62
C PHE A 170 17.37 -8.95 2.71
N THR A 171 18.03 -10.00 3.25
CA THR A 171 18.70 -11.04 2.46
C THR A 171 17.79 -11.69 1.41
N ALA A 172 16.55 -12.04 1.76
CA ALA A 172 15.61 -12.66 0.82
C ALA A 172 15.25 -11.71 -0.34
N GLN A 173 14.90 -10.46 -0.01
CA GLN A 173 14.56 -9.46 -1.02
C GLN A 173 15.76 -9.05 -1.88
N ALA A 174 16.94 -8.92 -1.27
CA ALA A 174 18.20 -8.63 -1.96
C ALA A 174 18.57 -9.76 -2.93
N THR A 175 18.42 -11.01 -2.49
CA THR A 175 18.64 -12.21 -3.33
C THR A 175 17.74 -12.16 -4.57
N LYS A 176 16.44 -11.92 -4.37
CA LYS A 176 15.47 -11.78 -5.47
C LYS A 176 15.83 -10.63 -6.42
N ARG A 177 16.20 -9.46 -5.89
CA ARG A 177 16.61 -8.29 -6.71
C ARG A 177 17.86 -8.58 -7.55
N VAL A 178 18.88 -9.19 -6.96
CA VAL A 178 20.10 -9.57 -7.67
C VAL A 178 19.80 -10.61 -8.75
N GLN A 179 19.01 -11.63 -8.42
CA GLN A 179 18.61 -12.66 -9.37
C GLN A 179 17.88 -12.06 -10.58
N LEU A 180 16.88 -11.22 -10.33
CA LEU A 180 16.13 -10.52 -11.38
C LEU A 180 17.02 -9.60 -12.21
N GLY A 181 17.90 -8.82 -11.58
CA GLY A 181 18.82 -7.93 -12.28
C GLY A 181 19.76 -8.69 -13.25
N LEU A 182 20.29 -9.84 -12.82
CA LEU A 182 21.11 -10.69 -13.68
C LEU A 182 20.31 -11.26 -14.86
N MET A 183 19.07 -11.71 -14.63
CA MET A 183 18.20 -12.22 -15.70
C MET A 183 17.81 -11.14 -16.71
N VAL A 184 17.44 -9.95 -16.22
CA VAL A 184 17.11 -8.79 -17.07
C VAL A 184 18.32 -8.45 -17.95
N ASN A 185 19.52 -8.34 -17.37
CA ASN A 185 20.74 -8.09 -18.13
C ASN A 185 21.03 -9.18 -19.17
N ALA A 186 20.86 -10.46 -18.82
CA ALA A 186 21.04 -11.56 -19.76
C ALA A 186 20.04 -11.48 -20.94
N ILE A 187 18.80 -11.08 -20.69
CA ILE A 187 17.79 -10.89 -21.75
C ILE A 187 18.15 -9.70 -22.64
N VAL A 188 18.60 -8.58 -22.06
CA VAL A 188 19.10 -7.41 -22.80
C VAL A 188 20.21 -7.82 -23.75
N GLU A 189 21.21 -8.56 -23.28
CA GLU A 189 22.33 -9.06 -24.10
C GLU A 189 21.86 -10.03 -25.18
N GLN A 190 21.02 -11.03 -24.81
CA GLN A 190 20.56 -12.06 -25.73
C GLN A 190 19.68 -11.50 -26.86
N LYS A 191 18.80 -10.55 -26.53
CA LYS A 191 17.90 -9.90 -27.49
C LYS A 191 18.50 -8.64 -28.13
N LYS A 192 19.71 -8.23 -27.71
CA LYS A 192 20.39 -7.00 -28.16
C LYS A 192 19.48 -5.78 -28.03
N LEU A 193 18.84 -5.66 -26.88
CA LEU A 193 17.97 -4.52 -26.60
C LEU A 193 18.83 -3.29 -26.37
N GLU A 194 18.53 -2.23 -27.11
CA GLU A 194 19.11 -0.91 -26.91
C GLU A 194 18.05 0.00 -26.28
N VAL A 195 18.51 0.91 -25.43
CA VAL A 195 17.63 1.88 -24.77
C VAL A 195 16.98 2.77 -25.81
N ASP A 196 15.66 2.71 -25.89
CA ASP A 196 14.87 3.57 -26.77
C ASP A 196 14.85 5.01 -26.21
N GLN A 197 15.57 5.91 -26.89
CA GLN A 197 15.70 7.30 -26.47
C GLN A 197 14.38 8.09 -26.59
N ASP A 198 13.47 7.69 -27.49
CA ASP A 198 12.16 8.33 -27.61
C ASP A 198 11.28 7.95 -26.40
N ARG A 199 11.38 6.71 -25.92
CA ARG A 199 10.74 6.29 -24.66
C ARG A 199 11.34 7.00 -23.44
N VAL A 200 12.66 7.18 -23.39
CA VAL A 200 13.33 7.96 -22.33
C VAL A 200 12.78 9.38 -22.29
N LYS A 201 12.75 10.06 -23.45
CA LYS A 201 12.21 11.41 -23.56
C LYS A 201 10.75 11.47 -23.11
N THR A 202 9.92 10.55 -23.60
CA THR A 202 8.48 10.48 -23.25
C THR A 202 8.28 10.27 -21.75
N MET A 203 9.11 9.44 -21.11
CA MET A 203 9.03 9.17 -19.68
C MET A 203 9.41 10.40 -18.86
N ILE A 204 10.49 11.11 -19.22
CA ILE A 204 10.90 12.35 -18.57
C ILE A 204 9.78 13.39 -18.72
N GLU A 205 9.25 13.59 -19.93
CA GLU A 205 8.15 14.54 -20.18
C GLU A 205 6.91 14.21 -19.35
N THR A 206 6.55 12.94 -19.24
CA THR A 206 5.42 12.48 -18.42
C THR A 206 5.64 12.78 -16.95
N MET A 207 6.83 12.45 -16.41
CA MET A 207 7.18 12.72 -15.01
C MET A 207 7.23 14.21 -14.69
N SER A 208 7.65 15.04 -15.66
CA SER A 208 7.73 16.50 -15.49
C SER A 208 6.40 17.21 -15.68
N SER A 209 5.41 16.59 -16.32
CA SER A 209 4.14 17.25 -16.71
C SER A 209 3.30 17.79 -15.55
N SER A 210 3.45 17.20 -14.36
CA SER A 210 2.72 17.60 -13.15
C SER A 210 3.37 18.75 -12.37
N TYR A 211 4.54 19.22 -12.79
CA TYR A 211 5.28 20.30 -12.12
C TYR A 211 4.90 21.68 -12.68
N GLU A 212 5.08 22.73 -11.87
CA GLU A 212 4.81 24.13 -12.29
C GLU A 212 5.71 24.57 -13.46
N ASP A 213 6.98 24.16 -13.46
CA ASP A 213 7.92 24.35 -14.57
C ASP A 213 8.45 22.99 -15.06
N PRO A 214 7.78 22.36 -16.05
CA PRO A 214 8.23 21.09 -16.60
C PRO A 214 9.61 21.16 -17.27
N GLN A 215 9.99 22.31 -17.84
CA GLN A 215 11.24 22.45 -18.58
C GLN A 215 12.45 22.43 -17.65
N GLU A 216 12.34 23.03 -16.47
CA GLU A 216 13.40 22.94 -15.45
C GLU A 216 13.66 21.49 -15.04
N ILE A 217 12.60 20.71 -14.82
CA ILE A 217 12.72 19.29 -14.44
C ILE A 217 13.32 18.45 -15.58
N ILE A 218 12.87 18.67 -16.82
CA ILE A 218 13.45 18.00 -18.00
C ILE A 218 14.96 18.29 -18.07
N ASN A 219 15.36 19.56 -17.94
CA ASN A 219 16.76 19.97 -17.96
C ASN A 219 17.56 19.36 -16.80
N TYR A 220 16.96 19.22 -15.62
CA TYR A 220 17.59 18.56 -14.48
C TYR A 220 17.93 17.09 -14.79
N TYR A 221 17.00 16.33 -15.37
CA TYR A 221 17.30 14.94 -15.77
C TYR A 221 18.40 14.87 -16.83
N TYR A 222 18.37 15.72 -17.85
CA TYR A 222 19.38 15.68 -18.92
C TYR A 222 20.75 16.25 -18.51
N SER A 223 20.82 17.14 -17.53
CA SER A 223 22.08 17.70 -17.02
C SER A 223 22.74 16.81 -15.96
N ASN A 224 22.00 15.86 -15.39
CA ASN A 224 22.50 14.94 -14.39
C ASN A 224 22.56 13.51 -14.95
N GLU A 225 23.76 13.07 -15.32
CA GLU A 225 24.01 11.75 -15.90
C GLU A 225 23.48 10.61 -15.02
N GLN A 226 23.60 10.72 -13.69
CA GLN A 226 23.08 9.70 -12.77
C GLN A 226 21.56 9.58 -12.86
N GLN A 227 20.84 10.71 -12.93
CA GLN A 227 19.38 10.73 -13.03
C GLN A 227 18.91 10.25 -14.41
N LEU A 228 19.62 10.65 -15.47
CA LEU A 228 19.34 10.16 -16.82
C LEU A 228 19.51 8.64 -16.90
N ASN A 229 20.59 8.10 -16.34
CA ASN A 229 20.85 6.65 -16.31
C ASN A 229 19.75 5.89 -15.54
N GLN A 230 19.19 6.47 -14.47
CA GLN A 230 18.05 5.85 -13.78
C GLN A 230 16.83 5.71 -14.70
N ILE A 231 16.48 6.76 -15.44
CA ILE A 231 15.36 6.70 -16.40
C ILE A 231 15.65 5.72 -17.54
N GLN A 232 16.89 5.71 -18.06
CA GLN A 232 17.29 4.76 -19.08
C GLN A 232 17.16 3.32 -18.61
N ASN A 233 17.53 3.01 -17.36
CA ASN A 233 17.36 1.69 -16.77
C ASN A 233 15.88 1.30 -16.64
N LEU A 234 15.00 2.23 -16.24
CA LEU A 234 13.55 1.98 -16.17
C LEU A 234 12.97 1.68 -17.55
N VAL A 235 13.37 2.44 -18.57
CA VAL A 235 12.94 2.23 -19.95
C VAL A 235 13.43 0.88 -20.49
N LEU A 236 14.69 0.54 -20.22
CA LEU A 236 15.26 -0.74 -20.64
C LEU A 236 14.55 -1.91 -19.96
N GLU A 237 14.23 -1.79 -18.67
CA GLU A 237 13.46 -2.79 -17.94
C GLU A 237 12.06 -2.97 -18.53
N ASP A 238 11.36 -1.88 -18.85
CA ASP A 238 10.06 -1.95 -19.53
C ASP A 238 10.18 -2.62 -20.91
N GLN A 239 11.22 -2.31 -21.68
CA GLN A 239 11.48 -2.97 -22.98
C GLN A 239 11.74 -4.47 -22.82
N VAL A 240 12.41 -4.89 -21.75
CA VAL A 240 12.62 -6.32 -21.43
C VAL A 240 11.29 -7.00 -21.13
N ILE A 241 10.44 -6.37 -20.33
CA ILE A 241 9.10 -6.88 -20.02
C ILE A 241 8.27 -7.02 -21.30
N ASP A 242 8.23 -5.98 -22.15
CA ASP A 242 7.55 -6.00 -23.45
C ASP A 242 8.07 -7.17 -24.32
N ALA A 243 9.38 -7.39 -24.32
CA ALA A 243 10.01 -8.46 -25.07
C ALA A 243 9.68 -9.86 -24.51
N ILE A 244 9.45 -10.01 -23.20
CA ILE A 244 8.99 -11.26 -22.58
C ILE A 244 7.52 -11.48 -22.94
N LEU A 245 6.68 -10.47 -22.77
CA LEU A 245 5.24 -10.52 -23.05
C LEU A 245 4.94 -10.87 -24.51
N ALA A 246 5.75 -10.41 -25.46
CA ALA A 246 5.63 -10.75 -26.88
C ALA A 246 5.74 -12.27 -27.16
N GLY A 247 6.37 -13.04 -26.26
CA GLY A 247 6.47 -14.50 -26.34
C GLY A 247 5.61 -15.25 -25.31
N ALA A 248 4.92 -14.53 -24.43
CA ALA A 248 4.15 -15.10 -23.33
C ALA A 248 2.69 -15.37 -23.75
N LYS A 249 2.02 -16.26 -23.02
CA LYS A 249 0.57 -16.45 -23.14
C LYS A 249 -0.14 -15.42 -22.26
N VAL A 250 -0.64 -14.37 -22.88
CA VAL A 250 -1.40 -13.30 -22.20
C VAL A 250 -2.90 -13.57 -22.30
N SER A 251 -3.63 -13.36 -21.20
CA SER A 251 -5.09 -13.46 -21.16
C SER A 251 -5.68 -12.24 -20.46
N ASP A 252 -6.70 -11.64 -21.07
CA ASP A 252 -7.42 -10.51 -20.49
C ASP A 252 -8.42 -10.99 -19.44
N LEU A 253 -8.43 -10.32 -18.29
CA LEU A 253 -9.36 -10.58 -17.20
C LEU A 253 -10.21 -9.33 -16.95
N ALA A 254 -11.53 -9.50 -17.03
CA ALA A 254 -12.47 -8.44 -16.68
C ALA A 254 -12.50 -8.28 -15.15
N MET A 255 -12.24 -7.07 -14.68
CA MET A 255 -12.29 -6.71 -13.25
C MET A 255 -12.78 -5.27 -13.06
N GLY A 256 -13.29 -4.97 -11.87
CA GLY A 256 -13.68 -3.61 -11.51
C GLY A 256 -12.47 -2.69 -11.31
N TYR A 257 -12.70 -1.38 -11.43
CA TYR A 257 -11.65 -0.36 -11.24
C TYR A 257 -10.93 -0.53 -9.89
N ASP A 258 -11.71 -0.62 -8.80
CA ASP A 258 -11.18 -0.74 -7.44
C ASP A 258 -10.29 -1.98 -7.27
N ASP A 259 -10.62 -3.09 -7.93
CA ASP A 259 -9.81 -4.31 -7.87
C ASP A 259 -8.54 -4.20 -8.71
N ALA A 260 -8.60 -3.48 -9.83
CA ALA A 260 -7.47 -3.24 -10.71
C ALA A 260 -6.42 -2.30 -10.08
N ILE A 261 -6.85 -1.29 -9.32
CA ILE A 261 -5.93 -0.34 -8.67
C ILE A 261 -5.40 -0.80 -7.31
N LYS A 262 -6.05 -1.79 -6.66
CA LYS A 262 -5.55 -2.37 -5.41
C LYS A 262 -4.13 -2.93 -5.61
N PRO A 263 -3.13 -2.54 -4.79
CA PRO A 263 -1.80 -3.14 -4.84
C PRO A 263 -1.90 -4.66 -4.70
N THR A 264 -1.17 -5.40 -5.54
CA THR A 264 -1.02 -6.84 -5.30
C THR A 264 -0.22 -6.99 -4.00
N PRO A 265 -0.74 -7.68 -2.97
CA PRO A 265 0.01 -7.91 -1.74
C PRO A 265 1.36 -8.56 -2.08
N ALA A 266 2.44 -8.08 -1.46
CA ALA A 266 3.70 -8.84 -1.52
C ALA A 266 3.43 -10.25 -0.99
N PRO A 267 4.01 -11.31 -1.58
CA PRO A 267 3.97 -12.62 -0.96
C PRO A 267 4.54 -12.47 0.45
N LEU A 268 3.70 -12.69 1.47
CA LEU A 268 4.22 -12.87 2.82
C LEU A 268 5.18 -14.06 2.77
N PRO A 269 6.30 -14.03 3.52
CA PRO A 269 7.08 -15.23 3.70
C PRO A 269 6.11 -16.33 4.13
N GLU A 270 6.17 -17.49 3.47
CA GLU A 270 5.38 -18.66 3.85
C GLU A 270 5.77 -19.04 5.28
N GLU A 271 5.07 -18.49 6.27
CA GLU A 271 4.90 -19.16 7.55
C GLU A 271 4.00 -20.36 7.26
N ASP A 272 4.65 -21.52 7.16
CA ASP A 272 4.10 -22.87 7.28
C ASP A 272 2.58 -22.94 7.11
N ALA A 273 2.15 -23.07 5.86
CA ALA A 273 0.78 -23.37 5.44
C ALA A 273 0.30 -24.77 5.87
N GLU A 274 0.80 -25.30 6.99
CA GLU A 274 0.39 -26.57 7.60
C GLU A 274 -0.38 -26.40 8.92
N ALA A 275 -0.45 -25.19 9.50
CA ALA A 275 -1.17 -24.98 10.77
C ALA A 275 -2.66 -24.58 10.63
N THR A 276 -3.14 -24.28 9.42
CA THR A 276 -4.56 -23.88 9.20
C THR A 276 -5.45 -25.00 8.65
N ALA A 277 -4.89 -26.17 8.34
CA ALA A 277 -5.66 -27.34 7.92
C ALA A 277 -6.17 -28.18 9.11
N GLU A 278 -5.54 -28.11 10.29
CA GLU A 278 -5.90 -28.97 11.44
C GLU A 278 -6.98 -28.35 12.36
N ALA A 279 -7.25 -27.05 12.26
CA ALA A 279 -8.33 -26.39 13.02
C ALA A 279 -9.71 -26.47 12.33
N ALA A 280 -9.76 -26.83 11.04
CA ALA A 280 -11.01 -26.96 10.29
C ALA A 280 -11.64 -28.37 10.39
N ASP A 281 -10.89 -29.39 10.81
CA ASP A 281 -11.39 -30.78 10.93
C ASP A 281 -11.77 -31.15 12.39
N ALA A 282 -11.43 -30.30 13.37
CA ALA A 282 -11.78 -30.52 14.78
C ALA A 282 -13.16 -29.96 15.20
N VAL A 283 -13.83 -29.19 14.33
CA VAL A 283 -15.15 -28.58 14.64
C VAL A 283 -16.33 -29.42 14.10
N ASP A 284 -16.10 -30.37 13.18
CA ASP A 284 -17.18 -31.17 12.57
C ASP A 284 -17.39 -32.56 13.21
N THR A 285 -16.74 -32.86 14.35
CA THR A 285 -16.88 -34.16 15.05
C THR A 285 -17.54 -34.10 16.43
N VAL A 286 -17.97 -32.93 16.92
CA VAL A 286 -18.54 -32.81 18.28
C VAL A 286 -20.08 -32.76 18.32
N ASP A 287 -20.77 -32.57 17.18
CA ASP A 287 -22.22 -32.34 17.16
C ASP A 287 -23.10 -33.53 16.71
N ASN A 288 -22.61 -34.78 16.76
CA ASN A 288 -23.42 -35.93 16.38
C ASN A 288 -23.26 -37.17 17.27
N ASP A 289 -23.30 -37.02 18.59
CA ASP A 289 -23.51 -38.17 19.48
C ASP A 289 -24.32 -37.85 20.76
N ALA A 290 -25.47 -37.18 20.60
CA ALA A 290 -26.47 -37.05 21.67
C ALA A 290 -27.89 -37.35 21.17
N SER A 291 -28.11 -38.50 20.53
CA SER A 291 -29.42 -39.15 20.53
C SER A 291 -29.30 -40.67 20.55
N LYS A 292 -29.06 -41.23 21.75
CA LYS A 292 -29.44 -42.61 22.15
C LYS A 292 -29.00 -42.89 23.60
N ALA A 293 -29.90 -42.62 24.54
CA ALA A 293 -30.20 -43.42 25.74
C ALA A 293 -31.19 -42.65 26.61
#